data_AF-A0A6A5RDV0-F1
#
_entry.id   AF-A0A6A5RDV0-F1
#
_cell.length_a   1.000
_cell.length_b   1.000
_cell.length_c   1.000
_cell.angle_alpha   90.00
_cell.angle_beta   90.00
_cell.angle_gamma   90.00
#
_symmetry.space_group_name_H-M   'P 1'
#
loop_
_entity.id
_entity.type
_entity.pdbx_description
1 polymer ?
#
loop_
_entity_poly.entity_id
_entity_poly.type
_entity_poly.pdbx_seq_one_letter_code
_entity_poly.pdbx_strand_id
1 'polypeptide(L)'
;MYTSLLYASKYIASEARAVFFAGNRFAFTISIRPHTPIYFKSPRIFGPLGLPHRLHLLRDLRHINLLVDIDDRASHSRPSPHAVVRHRARLEHFVEILRKHAEDSSKKSLLKSLHMRLSTTGLEYQRLVTGRLIQPSDETKRRLVGHHVFALEGLVAFEGIDEEEVTGLPKWFCRCLEPHMVDRGGQVEELIWPVKIVKKRHDNGYRVQKVEISTRKYWQPTLNWREFSRRDSIELPEDIDEYFSARQGGLL
;
A
#
# COMPACT_ATOMS: atom_id res chain seq x y z
N MET A 1 4.27 43.30 -31.18
CA MET A 1 3.68 42.30 -30.28
C MET A 1 4.80 41.83 -29.37
N TYR A 2 4.84 42.32 -28.13
CA TYR A 2 5.92 42.03 -27.19
C TYR A 2 5.63 40.69 -26.50
N THR A 3 6.36 39.65 -26.91
CA THR A 3 6.45 38.40 -26.15
C THR A 3 7.33 38.69 -24.94
N SER A 4 6.73 39.13 -23.84
CA SER A 4 7.41 39.20 -22.55
C SER A 4 7.66 37.78 -22.07
N LEU A 5 8.78 37.19 -22.50
CA LEU A 5 9.35 36.01 -21.85
C LEU A 5 9.70 36.45 -20.42
N LEU A 6 8.92 36.03 -19.43
CA LEU A 6 9.30 36.13 -18.04
C LEU A 6 10.62 35.36 -17.86
N TYR A 7 11.73 36.09 -17.84
CA TYR A 7 13.03 35.58 -17.45
C TYR A 7 12.97 35.36 -15.94
N ALA A 8 12.26 34.32 -15.52
CA ALA A 8 12.20 33.94 -14.13
C ALA A 8 13.64 33.59 -13.70
N SER A 9 14.22 34.42 -12.82
CA SER A 9 15.51 34.14 -12.23
C SER A 9 15.48 32.71 -11.66
N LYS A 10 16.52 31.92 -11.92
CA LYS A 10 16.67 30.56 -11.39
C LYS A 10 16.46 30.54 -9.87
N TYR A 11 16.86 31.62 -9.19
CA TYR A 11 16.66 31.81 -7.76
C TYR A 11 15.17 31.91 -7.41
N ILE A 12 14.42 32.79 -8.07
CA ILE A 12 12.97 32.97 -7.88
C ILE A 12 12.23 31.67 -8.20
N ALA A 13 12.61 30.97 -9.28
CA ALA A 13 12.02 29.69 -9.64
C ALA A 13 12.32 28.59 -8.60
N SER A 14 13.52 28.61 -8.00
CA SER A 14 13.92 27.67 -6.94
C SER A 14 13.17 27.95 -5.62
N GLU A 15 13.04 29.22 -5.22
CA GLU A 15 12.25 29.60 -4.05
C GLU A 15 10.77 29.29 -4.25
N ALA A 16 10.20 29.65 -5.41
CA ALA A 16 8.81 29.33 -5.73
C ALA A 16 8.55 27.82 -5.73
N ARG A 17 9.51 27.02 -6.24
CA ARG A 17 9.45 25.56 -6.16
C ARG A 17 9.47 25.09 -4.71
N ALA A 18 10.40 25.58 -3.88
CA ALA A 18 10.49 25.19 -2.48
C ALA A 18 9.19 25.50 -1.72
N VAL A 19 8.63 26.70 -1.91
CA VAL A 19 7.35 27.12 -1.32
C VAL A 19 6.20 26.23 -1.82
N PHE A 20 6.16 25.94 -3.13
CA PHE A 20 5.13 25.08 -3.70
C PHE A 20 5.16 23.67 -3.10
N PHE A 21 6.33 23.02 -3.07
CA PHE A 21 6.43 21.66 -2.56
C PHE A 21 6.28 21.56 -1.04
N ALA A 22 6.73 22.56 -0.29
CA ALA A 22 6.61 22.56 1.16
C ALA A 22 5.19 22.91 1.64
N GLY A 23 4.47 23.79 0.94
CA GLY A 23 3.16 24.27 1.36
C GLY A 23 1.97 23.46 0.85
N ASN A 24 2.15 22.64 -0.19
CA ASN A 24 1.05 21.88 -0.80
C ASN A 24 1.02 20.43 -0.34
N ARG A 25 -0.20 19.87 -0.28
CA ARG A 25 -0.43 18.43 -0.11
C ARG A 25 -0.54 17.75 -1.46
N PHE A 26 0.27 16.72 -1.68
CA PHE A 26 0.30 15.97 -2.94
C PHE A 26 -0.49 14.68 -2.81
N ALA A 27 -1.45 14.49 -3.71
CA ALA A 27 -2.28 13.30 -3.75
C ALA A 27 -1.69 12.23 -4.67
N PHE A 28 -1.54 11.01 -4.17
CA PHE A 28 -1.16 9.84 -4.93
C PHE A 28 -2.23 8.76 -4.81
N THR A 29 -2.45 8.01 -5.89
CA THR A 29 -3.43 6.93 -5.89
C THR A 29 -2.78 5.61 -6.28
N ILE A 30 -2.85 4.63 -5.38
CA ILE A 30 -2.46 3.24 -5.65
C ILE A 30 -3.74 2.44 -5.92
N SER A 31 -4.01 2.19 -7.20
CA SER A 31 -5.14 1.35 -7.61
C SER A 31 -4.73 -0.12 -7.78
N ILE A 32 -5.71 -1.03 -7.73
CA ILE A 32 -5.51 -2.44 -8.09
C ILE A 32 -5.42 -2.67 -9.60
N ARG A 33 -5.74 -1.66 -10.42
CA ARG A 33 -5.91 -1.84 -11.87
C ARG A 33 -4.58 -2.10 -12.56
N PRO A 34 -4.48 -3.10 -13.44
CA PRO A 34 -3.22 -3.40 -14.12
C PRO A 34 -2.71 -2.18 -14.91
N HIS A 35 -1.42 -1.90 -14.81
CA HIS A 35 -0.75 -0.91 -15.65
C HIS A 35 0.07 -1.67 -16.69
N THR A 36 -0.15 -1.40 -17.97
CA THR A 36 0.61 -2.01 -19.06
C THR A 36 1.80 -1.12 -19.43
N PRO A 37 3.01 -1.66 -19.69
CA PRO A 37 3.39 -3.08 -19.59
C PRO A 37 3.88 -3.50 -18.19
N ILE A 38 4.15 -2.55 -17.29
CA ILE A 38 4.70 -2.83 -15.95
C ILE A 38 3.57 -2.85 -14.92
N TYR A 39 3.19 -4.06 -14.50
CA TYR A 39 2.03 -4.28 -13.64
C TYR A 39 2.29 -3.97 -12.16
N PHE A 40 3.45 -4.39 -11.63
CA PHE A 40 3.75 -4.38 -10.19
C PHE A 40 4.50 -3.12 -9.72
N LYS A 41 5.62 -2.76 -10.38
CA LYS A 41 6.42 -1.57 -10.05
C LYS A 41 6.17 -0.43 -11.04
N SER A 42 4.93 0.00 -11.15
CA SER A 42 4.56 0.95 -12.19
C SER A 42 4.89 2.39 -11.77
N PRO A 43 5.70 3.15 -12.53
CA PRO A 43 6.01 4.54 -12.20
C PRO A 43 4.77 5.44 -12.31
N ARG A 44 3.71 4.99 -12.98
CA ARG A 44 2.44 5.72 -13.13
C ARG A 44 1.74 6.02 -11.80
N ILE A 45 2.06 5.31 -10.72
CA ILE A 45 1.50 5.61 -9.38
C ILE A 45 1.92 7.01 -8.87
N PHE A 46 3.02 7.56 -9.40
CA PHE A 46 3.50 8.91 -9.12
C PHE A 46 3.01 9.96 -10.12
N GLY A 47 2.15 9.58 -11.08
CA GLY A 47 1.69 10.47 -12.12
C GLY A 47 2.85 11.17 -12.87
N PRO A 48 2.81 12.50 -13.08
CA PRO A 48 3.90 13.23 -13.71
C PRO A 48 5.23 13.19 -12.96
N LEU A 49 5.24 12.94 -11.64
CA LEU A 49 6.47 12.84 -10.85
C LEU A 49 7.20 11.51 -11.04
N GLY A 50 6.53 10.50 -11.61
CA GLY A 50 7.10 9.18 -11.89
C GLY A 50 8.02 9.12 -13.12
N LEU A 51 8.17 10.23 -13.86
CA LEU A 51 9.10 10.29 -14.98
C LEU A 51 10.55 10.26 -14.46
N PRO A 52 11.48 9.51 -15.10
CA PRO A 52 12.85 9.35 -14.59
C PRO A 52 13.58 10.66 -14.28
N HIS A 53 13.40 11.69 -15.12
CA HIS A 53 14.01 13.01 -14.93
C HIS A 53 13.33 13.86 -13.83
N ARG A 54 12.21 13.41 -13.25
CA ARG A 54 11.43 14.12 -12.23
C ARG A 54 11.37 13.43 -10.88
N LEU A 55 11.86 12.19 -10.76
CA LEU A 55 11.87 11.47 -9.48
C LEU A 55 12.62 12.24 -8.37
N HIS A 56 13.64 13.01 -8.73
CA HIS A 56 14.37 13.86 -7.78
C HIS A 56 13.48 14.95 -7.12
N LEU A 57 12.34 15.30 -7.73
CA LEU A 57 11.37 16.24 -7.16
C LEU A 57 10.63 15.66 -5.95
N LEU A 58 10.59 14.34 -5.81
CA LEU A 58 9.96 13.67 -4.67
C LEU A 58 10.64 14.05 -3.35
N ARG A 59 11.92 14.45 -3.40
CA ARG A 59 12.68 14.98 -2.25
C ARG A 59 12.01 16.15 -1.57
N ASP A 60 11.32 16.98 -2.34
CA ASP A 60 10.76 18.24 -1.85
C ASP A 60 9.39 18.05 -1.22
N LEU A 61 8.76 16.88 -1.39
CA LEU A 61 7.45 16.57 -0.82
C LEU A 61 7.52 16.59 0.71
N ARG A 62 6.63 17.37 1.34
CA ARG A 62 6.47 17.40 2.80
C ARG A 62 5.16 16.82 3.28
N HIS A 63 4.13 16.86 2.44
CA HIS A 63 2.78 16.43 2.80
C HIS A 63 2.18 15.55 1.70
N ILE A 64 1.83 14.32 2.05
CA ILE A 64 1.30 13.33 1.12
C ILE A 64 -0.08 12.89 1.56
N ASN A 65 -1.01 12.88 0.60
CA ASN A 65 -2.29 12.20 0.71
C ASN A 65 -2.23 10.93 -0.15
N LEU A 66 -2.15 9.76 0.47
CA LEU A 66 -2.10 8.48 -0.22
C LEU A 66 -3.49 7.83 -0.22
N LEU A 67 -4.09 7.74 -1.40
CA LEU A 67 -5.32 7.01 -1.62
C LEU A 67 -5.00 5.59 -2.10
N VAL A 68 -5.38 4.58 -1.34
CA VAL A 68 -5.32 3.18 -1.79
C VAL A 68 -6.71 2.75 -2.23
N ASP A 69 -6.88 2.56 -3.53
CA ASP A 69 -8.18 2.22 -4.14
C ASP A 69 -8.28 0.73 -4.39
N ILE A 70 -9.17 0.06 -3.62
CA ILE A 70 -9.46 -1.38 -3.72
C ILE A 70 -10.68 -1.68 -4.61
N ASP A 71 -11.16 -0.72 -5.40
CA ASP A 71 -12.28 -0.93 -6.32
C ASP A 71 -11.96 -1.96 -7.41
N ASP A 72 -12.34 -3.22 -7.15
CA ASP A 72 -12.40 -4.30 -8.12
C ASP A 72 -13.81 -4.39 -8.70
N ARG A 73 -14.14 -3.49 -9.63
CA ARG A 73 -15.45 -3.50 -10.33
C ARG A 73 -15.78 -4.84 -10.99
N ALA A 74 -14.77 -5.69 -11.21
CA ALA A 74 -14.94 -7.01 -11.81
C ALA A 74 -15.17 -8.14 -10.78
N SER A 75 -14.97 -7.90 -9.47
CA SER A 75 -15.11 -8.93 -8.44
C SER A 75 -16.15 -8.58 -7.39
N HIS A 76 -17.29 -9.25 -7.44
CA HIS A 76 -18.42 -9.01 -6.55
C HIS A 76 -18.32 -9.68 -5.16
N SER A 77 -17.28 -10.46 -4.87
CA SER A 77 -17.23 -11.19 -3.59
C SER A 77 -15.87 -11.67 -3.08
N ARG A 78 -14.83 -11.78 -3.92
CA ARG A 78 -13.48 -12.16 -3.48
C ARG A 78 -12.40 -11.40 -4.25
N PRO A 79 -11.50 -10.66 -3.60
CA PRO A 79 -10.48 -9.92 -4.32
C PRO A 79 -9.58 -10.91 -5.07
N SER A 80 -9.33 -10.62 -6.34
CA SER A 80 -8.43 -11.42 -7.17
C SER A 80 -7.06 -11.52 -6.47
N PRO A 81 -6.42 -12.71 -6.43
CA PRO A 81 -5.06 -12.85 -5.93
C PRO A 81 -4.10 -11.83 -6.54
N HIS A 82 -4.27 -11.55 -7.84
CA HIS A 82 -3.45 -10.57 -8.54
C HIS A 82 -3.73 -9.13 -8.09
N ALA A 83 -4.95 -8.80 -7.65
CA ALA A 83 -5.27 -7.45 -7.18
C ALA A 83 -4.53 -7.13 -5.87
N VAL A 84 -4.61 -8.03 -4.89
CA VAL A 84 -3.91 -7.88 -3.59
C VAL A 84 -2.40 -7.86 -3.78
N VAL A 85 -1.85 -8.78 -4.58
CA VAL A 85 -0.41 -8.82 -4.86
C VAL A 85 0.06 -7.55 -5.58
N ARG A 86 -0.73 -7.02 -6.53
CA ARG A 86 -0.42 -5.74 -7.18
C ARG A 86 -0.43 -4.57 -6.21
N HIS A 87 -1.40 -4.52 -5.30
CA HIS A 87 -1.46 -3.49 -4.27
C HIS A 87 -0.24 -3.51 -3.38
N ARG A 88 0.09 -4.67 -2.82
CA ARG A 88 1.27 -4.84 -1.98
C ARG A 88 2.54 -4.40 -2.72
N ALA A 89 2.78 -4.94 -3.91
CA ALA A 89 3.98 -4.61 -4.68
C ALA A 89 4.06 -3.12 -5.09
N ARG A 90 2.93 -2.47 -5.37
CA ARG A 90 2.91 -1.04 -5.72
C ARG A 90 3.15 -0.16 -4.52
N LEU A 91 2.62 -0.54 -3.36
CA LEU A 91 2.89 0.18 -2.13
C LEU A 91 4.36 0.03 -1.73
N GLU A 92 4.90 -1.19 -1.76
CA GLU A 92 6.33 -1.44 -1.54
C GLU A 92 7.17 -0.60 -2.50
N HIS A 93 6.81 -0.55 -3.78
CA HIS A 93 7.48 0.29 -4.76
C HIS A 93 7.35 1.79 -4.46
N PHE A 94 6.18 2.24 -4.00
CA PHE A 94 5.93 3.62 -3.62
C PHE A 94 6.85 4.05 -2.48
N VAL A 95 6.91 3.22 -1.44
CA VAL A 95 7.77 3.40 -0.27
C VAL A 95 9.25 3.35 -0.67
N GLU A 96 9.67 2.35 -1.46
CA GLU A 96 11.04 2.21 -1.95
C GLU A 96 11.53 3.48 -2.67
N ILE A 97 10.71 4.02 -3.57
CA ILE A 97 11.05 5.23 -4.33
C ILE A 97 11.06 6.47 -3.44
N LEU A 98 10.09 6.62 -2.52
CA LEU A 98 10.11 7.74 -1.58
C LEU A 98 11.31 7.68 -0.66
N ARG A 99 11.67 6.52 -0.12
CA ARG A 99 12.88 6.36 0.70
C ARG A 99 14.13 6.74 -0.08
N LYS A 100 14.25 6.24 -1.31
CA LYS A 100 15.39 6.53 -2.19
C LYS A 100 15.56 8.02 -2.51
N HIS A 101 14.48 8.79 -2.61
CA HIS A 101 14.51 10.16 -3.12
C HIS A 101 14.15 11.24 -2.08
N ALA A 102 13.48 10.87 -1.00
CA ALA A 102 12.95 11.77 0.03
C ALA A 102 13.49 11.49 1.44
N GLU A 103 14.59 10.75 1.55
CA GLU A 103 15.40 10.68 2.76
C GLU A 103 16.52 11.74 2.76
N ASP A 104 16.92 12.21 3.94
CA ASP A 104 18.08 13.08 4.13
C ASP A 104 19.42 12.31 4.14
N SER A 105 20.53 13.00 4.40
CA SER A 105 21.86 12.36 4.49
C SER A 105 21.99 11.37 5.65
N SER A 106 21.11 11.44 6.65
CA SER A 106 21.00 10.49 7.76
C SER A 106 19.96 9.39 7.53
N LYS A 107 19.41 9.27 6.32
CA LYS A 107 18.33 8.32 5.96
C LYS A 107 17.00 8.58 6.69
N LYS A 108 16.80 9.78 7.25
CA LYS A 108 15.53 10.16 7.86
C LYS A 108 14.57 10.66 6.79
N SER A 109 13.31 10.26 6.87
CA SER A 109 12.25 10.76 5.98
C SER A 109 12.13 12.28 6.09
N LEU A 110 12.07 12.97 4.94
CA LEU A 110 11.74 14.39 4.87
C LEU A 110 10.22 14.65 4.89
N LEU A 111 9.42 13.59 4.88
CA LEU A 111 7.98 13.67 4.92
C LEU A 111 7.53 14.12 6.32
N LYS A 112 6.78 15.22 6.38
CA LYS A 112 6.20 15.73 7.62
C LYS A 112 4.83 15.15 7.89
N SER A 113 3.99 15.02 6.86
CA SER A 113 2.68 14.42 7.02
C SER A 113 2.31 13.39 5.97
N LEU A 114 1.66 12.31 6.42
CA LEU A 114 1.12 11.24 5.58
C LEU A 114 -0.33 10.94 5.99
N HIS A 115 -1.27 11.31 5.14
CA HIS A 115 -2.67 10.94 5.28
C HIS A 115 -2.96 9.80 4.32
N MET A 116 -3.11 8.59 4.85
CA MET A 116 -3.42 7.41 4.07
C MET A 116 -4.89 7.03 4.24
N ARG A 117 -5.58 6.81 3.13
CA ARG A 117 -6.96 6.35 3.11
C ARG A 117 -7.12 5.12 2.24
N LEU A 118 -7.60 4.03 2.83
CA LEU A 118 -8.16 2.92 2.06
C LEU A 118 -9.55 3.30 1.58
N SER A 119 -9.76 3.26 0.27
CA SER A 119 -11.01 3.64 -0.38
C SER A 119 -11.64 2.46 -1.09
N THR A 120 -12.95 2.33 -0.88
CA THR A 120 -13.84 1.45 -1.64
C THR A 120 -14.75 2.25 -2.58
N THR A 121 -14.43 3.53 -2.85
CA THR A 121 -15.38 4.52 -3.42
C THR A 121 -15.86 4.14 -4.82
N GLY A 122 -15.13 3.32 -5.56
CA GLY A 122 -15.62 2.84 -6.84
C GLY A 122 -16.82 1.88 -6.77
N LEU A 123 -17.05 1.23 -5.62
CA LEU A 123 -18.31 0.54 -5.30
C LEU A 123 -19.48 1.53 -5.13
N GLU A 124 -19.20 2.77 -4.76
CA GLU A 124 -20.20 3.83 -4.63
C GLU A 124 -20.51 4.49 -5.97
N TYR A 125 -19.59 4.51 -6.93
CA TYR A 125 -19.81 5.13 -8.24
C TYR A 125 -20.74 4.29 -9.15
N GLN A 126 -20.82 2.97 -8.95
CA GLN A 126 -21.83 2.13 -9.62
C GLN A 126 -23.27 2.61 -9.35
N ARG A 127 -23.49 3.35 -8.24
CA ARG A 127 -24.77 3.98 -7.88
C ARG A 127 -25.26 4.98 -8.93
N LEU A 128 -24.37 5.67 -9.64
CA LEU A 128 -24.74 6.74 -10.58
C LEU A 128 -25.09 6.22 -11.98
N VAL A 129 -24.55 5.06 -12.38
CA VAL A 129 -24.67 4.56 -13.76
C VAL A 129 -25.82 3.58 -13.93
N THR A 130 -26.15 2.77 -12.91
CA THR A 130 -27.18 1.72 -13.03
C THR A 130 -28.51 2.06 -12.36
N GLY A 131 -28.59 3.17 -11.62
CA GLY A 131 -29.78 3.58 -10.88
C GLY A 131 -30.22 2.63 -9.75
N ARG A 132 -29.46 1.56 -9.47
CA ARG A 132 -29.74 0.59 -8.40
C ARG A 132 -28.69 0.71 -7.30
N LEU A 133 -29.14 1.00 -6.08
CA LEU A 133 -28.31 0.95 -4.88
C LEU A 133 -28.01 -0.50 -4.51
N ILE A 134 -26.95 -1.07 -5.08
CA ILE A 134 -26.31 -2.24 -4.49
C ILE A 134 -25.21 -1.70 -3.57
N GLN A 135 -25.57 -1.32 -2.35
CA GLN A 135 -24.54 -1.11 -1.34
C GLN A 135 -23.97 -2.48 -0.97
N PRO A 136 -22.65 -2.69 -1.07
CA PRO A 136 -22.07 -3.89 -0.51
C PRO A 136 -22.43 -3.94 0.98
N SER A 137 -22.90 -5.11 1.44
CA SER A 137 -23.15 -5.33 2.85
C SER A 137 -21.91 -5.01 3.68
N ASP A 138 -22.09 -4.64 4.95
CA ASP A 138 -20.97 -4.37 5.84
C ASP A 138 -20.04 -5.58 5.96
N GLU A 139 -20.58 -6.80 5.88
CA GLU A 139 -19.79 -8.03 5.81
C GLU A 139 -18.93 -8.10 4.55
N THR A 140 -19.47 -7.75 3.38
CA THR A 140 -18.70 -7.70 2.12
C THR A 140 -17.57 -6.69 2.20
N LYS A 141 -17.85 -5.50 2.76
CA LYS A 141 -16.81 -4.47 2.99
C LYS A 141 -15.74 -4.99 3.94
N ARG A 142 -16.13 -5.59 5.08
CA ARG A 142 -15.18 -6.18 6.04
C ARG A 142 -14.29 -7.23 5.39
N ARG A 143 -14.84 -8.14 4.58
CA ARG A 143 -14.07 -9.16 3.86
C ARG A 143 -13.13 -8.59 2.81
N LEU A 144 -13.56 -7.57 2.06
CA LEU A 144 -12.71 -6.91 1.07
C LEU A 144 -11.56 -6.18 1.75
N VAL A 145 -11.86 -5.38 2.76
CA VAL A 145 -10.85 -4.68 3.56
C VAL A 145 -9.90 -5.70 4.19
N GLY A 146 -10.40 -6.77 4.82
CA GLY A 146 -9.57 -7.79 5.47
C GLY A 146 -8.52 -8.43 4.56
N HIS A 147 -8.85 -8.69 3.29
CA HIS A 147 -7.87 -9.23 2.33
C HIS A 147 -6.84 -8.20 1.85
N HIS A 148 -7.12 -6.90 2.00
CA HIS A 148 -6.23 -5.81 1.59
C HIS A 148 -5.52 -5.13 2.77
N VAL A 149 -5.92 -5.37 4.02
CA VAL A 149 -5.27 -4.84 5.23
C VAL A 149 -3.77 -5.12 5.19
N PHE A 150 -3.38 -6.36 4.94
CA PHE A 150 -1.97 -6.75 4.91
C PHE A 150 -1.25 -6.40 3.60
N ALA A 151 -1.97 -5.91 2.58
CA ALA A 151 -1.30 -5.29 1.44
C ALA A 151 -0.63 -3.96 1.84
N LEU A 152 -1.03 -3.39 2.98
CA LEU A 152 -0.54 -2.11 3.48
C LEU A 152 0.64 -2.22 4.46
N GLU A 153 1.13 -3.43 4.75
CA GLU A 153 2.25 -3.67 5.65
C GLU A 153 3.52 -2.93 5.23
N GLY A 154 3.71 -2.68 3.93
CA GLY A 154 4.86 -1.91 3.43
C GLY A 154 4.93 -0.48 3.97
N LEU A 155 3.84 0.07 4.52
CA LEU A 155 3.83 1.38 5.18
C LEU A 155 4.67 1.42 6.45
N VAL A 156 4.95 0.28 7.08
CA VAL A 156 5.86 0.15 8.23
C VAL A 156 7.25 0.70 7.92
N ALA A 157 7.68 0.64 6.67
CA ALA A 157 8.99 1.18 6.29
C ALA A 157 9.05 2.73 6.30
N PHE A 158 7.97 3.44 6.60
CA PHE A 158 8.01 4.85 6.97
C PHE A 158 8.21 4.99 8.48
N GLU A 159 9.25 5.71 8.87
CA GLU A 159 9.57 6.04 10.25
C GLU A 159 9.84 7.55 10.38
N GLY A 160 9.50 8.12 11.53
CA GLY A 160 9.78 9.52 11.86
C GLY A 160 8.93 10.55 11.11
N ILE A 161 7.68 10.22 10.77
CA ILE A 161 6.69 11.17 10.26
C ILE A 161 6.07 11.92 11.44
N ASP A 162 5.92 13.25 11.32
CA ASP A 162 5.41 14.09 12.42
C ASP A 162 3.88 13.98 12.57
N GLU A 163 3.15 13.90 11.45
CA GLU A 163 1.69 13.84 11.40
C GLU A 163 1.20 12.68 10.50
N GLU A 164 0.56 11.70 11.11
CA GLU A 164 0.01 10.53 10.44
C GLU A 164 -1.51 10.45 10.63
N GLU A 165 -2.20 10.00 9.58
CA GLU A 165 -3.62 9.66 9.68
C GLU A 165 -3.90 8.46 8.79
N VAL A 166 -4.33 7.35 9.38
CA VAL A 166 -4.67 6.12 8.64
C VAL A 166 -6.16 5.84 8.75
N THR A 167 -6.89 6.01 7.64
CA THR A 167 -8.35 5.83 7.58
C THR A 167 -8.78 4.73 6.62
N GLY A 168 -9.97 4.19 6.85
CA GLY A 168 -10.56 3.14 5.99
C GLY A 168 -10.10 1.72 6.31
N LEU A 169 -9.30 1.52 7.36
CA LEU A 169 -8.86 0.22 7.86
C LEU A 169 -9.53 -0.15 9.19
N PRO A 170 -9.45 -1.43 9.62
CA PRO A 170 -9.86 -1.83 10.95
C PRO A 170 -9.05 -1.07 12.01
N LYS A 171 -9.74 -0.58 13.05
CA LYS A 171 -9.16 0.28 14.10
C LYS A 171 -7.92 -0.34 14.76
N TRP A 172 -7.92 -1.64 15.03
CA TRP A 172 -6.79 -2.33 15.65
C TRP A 172 -5.51 -2.20 14.80
N PHE A 173 -5.65 -2.26 13.47
CA PHE A 173 -4.52 -2.19 12.56
C PHE A 173 -4.03 -0.74 12.38
N CYS A 174 -4.94 0.25 12.34
CA CYS A 174 -4.56 1.67 12.42
C CYS A 174 -3.72 1.95 13.67
N ARG A 175 -4.20 1.47 14.84
CA ARG A 175 -3.50 1.60 16.13
C ARG A 175 -2.13 0.92 16.15
N CYS A 176 -1.88 -0.06 15.27
CA CYS A 176 -0.54 -0.66 15.13
C CYS A 176 0.35 0.16 14.19
N LEU A 177 -0.19 0.60 13.05
CA LEU A 177 0.56 1.32 12.03
C LEU A 177 0.96 2.75 12.44
N GLU A 178 0.02 3.51 12.99
CA GLU A 178 0.22 4.94 13.28
C GLU A 178 1.37 5.16 14.27
N PRO A 179 1.43 4.49 15.44
CA PRO A 179 2.56 4.66 16.36
C PRO A 179 3.89 4.23 15.78
N HIS A 180 3.91 3.23 14.88
CA HIS A 180 5.12 2.82 14.21
C HIS A 180 5.66 3.92 13.27
N MET A 181 4.77 4.58 12.52
CA MET A 181 5.15 5.68 11.61
C MET A 181 5.78 6.89 12.31
N VAL A 182 5.36 7.17 13.55
CA VAL A 182 5.89 8.27 14.38
C VAL A 182 7.10 7.85 15.21
N ASP A 183 7.67 6.66 14.98
CA ASP A 183 8.82 6.13 15.72
C ASP A 183 8.52 5.91 17.23
N ARG A 184 7.29 5.51 17.56
CA ARG A 184 6.83 5.20 18.93
C ARG A 184 6.47 3.73 19.16
N GLY A 185 6.22 2.97 18.10
CA GLY A 185 5.78 1.57 18.17
C GLY A 185 6.88 0.51 18.25
N GLY A 186 8.15 0.89 18.03
CA GLY A 186 9.26 -0.07 17.90
C GLY A 186 9.13 -0.97 16.66
N GLN A 187 10.05 -1.91 16.49
CA GLN A 187 10.11 -2.76 15.29
C GLN A 187 9.03 -3.86 15.30
N VAL A 188 8.51 -4.18 14.12
CA VAL A 188 7.59 -5.32 13.89
C VAL A 188 8.38 -6.46 13.27
N GLU A 189 8.35 -7.64 13.90
CA GLU A 189 9.10 -8.79 13.40
C GLU A 189 8.47 -9.41 12.15
N GLU A 190 9.29 -10.02 11.30
CA GLU A 190 8.80 -10.83 10.18
C GLU A 190 8.16 -12.12 10.67
N LEU A 191 7.02 -12.46 10.10
CA LEU A 191 6.30 -13.69 10.43
C LEU A 191 6.82 -14.86 9.59
N ILE A 192 7.37 -15.87 10.27
CA ILE A 192 7.83 -17.10 9.62
C ILE A 192 6.64 -18.05 9.40
N TRP A 193 6.27 -18.24 8.15
CA TRP A 193 5.21 -19.18 7.77
C TRP A 193 5.74 -20.59 7.57
N PRO A 194 5.02 -21.64 8.02
CA PRO A 194 5.38 -23.02 7.74
C PRO A 194 5.50 -23.27 6.23
N VAL A 195 6.41 -24.16 5.85
CA VAL A 195 6.59 -24.63 4.48
C VAL A 195 5.93 -25.99 4.28
N LYS A 196 5.49 -26.26 3.05
CA LYS A 196 5.02 -27.58 2.62
C LYS A 196 5.71 -27.99 1.32
N ILE A 197 5.98 -29.29 1.19
CA ILE A 197 6.57 -29.85 -0.03
C ILE A 197 5.45 -30.16 -1.01
N VAL A 198 5.49 -29.57 -2.20
CA VAL A 198 4.58 -29.90 -3.30
C VAL A 198 5.31 -30.54 -4.46
N LYS A 199 4.60 -31.42 -5.17
CA LYS A 199 5.07 -32.04 -6.41
C LYS A 199 4.66 -31.14 -7.57
N LYS A 200 5.61 -30.48 -8.23
CA LYS A 200 5.37 -29.69 -9.43
C LYS A 200 5.74 -30.50 -10.67
N ARG A 201 4.84 -30.55 -11.65
CA ARG A 201 5.11 -31.11 -12.98
C ARG A 201 5.58 -29.98 -13.90
N HIS A 202 6.59 -30.25 -14.72
CA HIS A 202 7.00 -29.35 -15.79
C HIS A 202 6.06 -29.50 -16.99
N ASP A 203 5.84 -28.40 -17.74
CA ASP A 203 4.91 -28.37 -18.89
C ASP A 203 5.28 -29.38 -20.00
N ASN A 204 6.51 -29.87 -20.03
CA ASN A 204 7.01 -30.86 -21.01
C ASN A 204 7.19 -32.29 -20.47
N GLY A 205 6.55 -32.64 -19.35
CA GLY A 205 6.35 -34.04 -18.94
C GLY A 205 7.57 -34.80 -18.41
N TYR A 206 7.29 -35.85 -17.64
CA TYR A 206 8.19 -36.88 -17.06
C TYR A 206 9.01 -36.58 -15.80
N ARG A 207 9.39 -35.34 -15.47
CA ARG A 207 10.08 -35.06 -14.20
C ARG A 207 9.19 -34.34 -13.19
N VAL A 208 8.87 -35.04 -12.10
CA VAL A 208 8.20 -34.46 -10.93
C VAL A 208 9.26 -33.91 -9.99
N GLN A 209 9.32 -32.60 -9.81
CA GLN A 209 10.20 -31.96 -8.84
C GLN A 209 9.44 -31.71 -7.54
N LYS A 210 10.04 -32.08 -6.41
CA LYS A 210 9.58 -31.66 -5.09
C LYS A 210 10.09 -30.24 -4.84
N VAL A 211 9.19 -29.32 -4.59
CA VAL A 211 9.51 -27.91 -4.31
C VAL A 211 8.89 -27.55 -2.97
N GLU A 212 9.66 -26.92 -2.09
CA GLU A 212 9.15 -26.32 -0.87
C GLU A 212 8.44 -25.02 -1.19
N ILE A 213 7.19 -24.89 -0.75
CA ILE A 213 6.41 -23.66 -0.90
C ILE A 213 5.86 -23.24 0.47
N SER A 214 5.79 -21.92 0.70
CA SER A 214 5.15 -21.38 1.89
C SER A 214 3.67 -21.77 1.94
N THR A 215 3.15 -22.03 3.14
CA THR A 215 1.72 -22.22 3.39
C THR A 215 0.93 -20.91 3.38
N ARG A 216 1.62 -19.77 3.40
CA ARG A 216 1.05 -18.42 3.38
C ARG A 216 0.23 -18.17 2.10
N LYS A 217 -0.97 -17.63 2.26
CA LYS A 217 -1.79 -17.11 1.17
C LYS A 217 -1.40 -15.67 0.84
N TYR A 218 -1.67 -15.25 -0.39
CA TYR A 218 -1.27 -13.94 -0.92
C TYR A 218 -1.75 -12.73 -0.08
N TRP A 219 -2.89 -12.84 0.59
CA TRP A 219 -3.51 -11.79 1.39
C TRP A 219 -3.14 -11.84 2.86
N GLN A 220 -2.41 -12.86 3.31
CA GLN A 220 -2.02 -13.03 4.71
C GLN A 220 -0.82 -12.14 5.07
N PRO A 221 -0.66 -11.82 6.36
CA PRO A 221 0.41 -10.95 6.84
C PRO A 221 1.80 -11.49 6.54
N THR A 222 2.73 -10.58 6.30
CA THR A 222 4.18 -10.84 6.33
C THR A 222 4.81 -10.48 7.66
N LEU A 223 4.16 -9.61 8.45
CA LEU A 223 4.66 -9.14 9.74
C LEU A 223 3.86 -9.74 10.91
N ASN A 224 4.52 -9.89 12.06
CA ASN A 224 3.95 -10.48 13.25
C ASN A 224 3.12 -9.47 14.07
N TRP A 225 2.01 -9.02 13.48
CA TRP A 225 1.11 -8.06 14.12
C TRP A 225 0.51 -8.54 15.43
N ARG A 226 0.45 -9.86 15.69
CA ARG A 226 -0.05 -10.41 16.95
C ARG A 226 0.87 -10.13 18.12
N GLU A 227 2.16 -10.34 17.91
CA GLU A 227 3.17 -10.03 18.92
C GLU A 227 3.16 -8.52 19.19
N PHE A 228 3.18 -7.73 18.13
CA PHE A 228 3.18 -6.28 18.22
C PHE A 228 1.95 -5.75 18.99
N SER A 229 0.74 -6.17 18.61
CA SER A 229 -0.48 -5.75 19.30
C SER A 229 -0.49 -6.18 20.77
N ARG A 230 0.06 -7.35 21.11
CA ARG A 230 0.16 -7.81 22.52
C ARG A 230 1.12 -6.93 23.31
N ARG A 231 2.28 -6.62 22.74
CA ARG A 231 3.30 -5.76 23.35
C ARG A 231 2.73 -4.38 23.67
N ASP A 232 1.96 -3.83 22.74
CA ASP A 232 1.44 -2.46 22.82
C ASP A 232 0.03 -2.40 23.43
N SER A 233 -0.47 -3.50 23.99
CA SER A 233 -1.81 -3.59 24.62
C SER A 233 -2.97 -3.17 23.69
N ILE A 234 -2.83 -3.48 22.40
CA ILE A 234 -3.85 -3.23 21.38
C ILE A 234 -4.78 -4.44 21.29
N GLU A 235 -6.07 -4.21 21.56
CA GLU A 235 -7.10 -5.24 21.44
C GLU A 235 -7.29 -5.68 19.98
N LEU A 236 -7.15 -6.99 19.76
CA LEU A 236 -7.40 -7.65 18.49
C LEU A 236 -8.87 -8.12 18.43
N PRO A 237 -9.48 -8.17 17.24
CA PRO A 237 -10.83 -8.69 17.09
C PRO A 237 -10.88 -10.21 17.31
N GLU A 238 -12.04 -10.73 17.73
CA GLU A 238 -12.23 -12.16 18.04
C GLU A 238 -11.92 -13.09 16.85
N ASP A 239 -12.17 -12.62 15.63
CA ASP A 239 -11.96 -13.34 14.37
C ASP A 239 -10.54 -13.20 13.81
N ILE A 240 -9.58 -12.63 14.57
CA ILE A 240 -8.21 -12.41 14.09
C ILE A 240 -7.51 -13.71 13.64
N ASP A 241 -7.89 -14.87 14.19
CA ASP A 241 -7.39 -16.18 13.79
C ASP A 241 -7.66 -16.56 12.34
N GLU A 242 -8.70 -16.00 11.72
CA GLU A 242 -8.98 -16.23 10.31
C GLU A 242 -7.84 -15.75 9.41
N TYR A 243 -7.14 -14.68 9.82
CA TYR A 243 -6.06 -14.09 9.03
C TYR A 243 -4.74 -14.86 9.13
N PHE A 244 -4.51 -15.59 10.22
CA PHE A 244 -3.24 -16.28 10.48
C PHE A 244 -3.35 -17.80 10.32
N SER A 245 -4.56 -18.32 10.12
CA SER A 245 -4.79 -19.74 9.91
C SER A 245 -4.28 -20.19 8.54
N ALA A 246 -3.27 -21.06 8.53
CA ALA A 246 -2.97 -21.90 7.38
C ALA A 246 -4.08 -22.96 7.28
N ARG A 247 -5.24 -22.64 6.69
CA ARG A 247 -6.26 -23.68 6.41
C ARG A 247 -5.56 -24.81 5.64
N GLN A 248 -5.42 -25.96 6.28
CA GLN A 248 -5.00 -27.20 5.62
C GLN A 248 -6.09 -27.53 4.61
N GLY A 249 -5.91 -27.06 3.37
CA GLY A 249 -6.69 -27.56 2.26
C GLY A 249 -6.37 -29.04 2.14
N GLY A 250 -7.34 -29.89 2.51
CA GLY A 250 -7.28 -31.33 2.31
C GLY A 250 -6.85 -31.64 0.88
N LEU A 251 -5.93 -32.60 0.79
CA LEU A 251 -5.61 -33.30 -0.45
C LEU A 251 -6.92 -33.86 -1.04
N LEU A 252 -7.26 -33.41 -2.25
CA LEU A 252 -7.81 -34.29 -3.28
C LEU A 252 -6.63 -34.78 -4.12
#